data_AF-A0A1M7NQN1-F1
#
_entry.id   AF-A0A1M7NQN1-F1
#
_cell.length_a   1.000
_cell.length_b   1.000
_cell.length_c   1.000
_cell.angle_alpha   90.00
_cell.angle_beta   90.00
_cell.angle_gamma   90.00
#
_symmetry.space_group_name_H-M   'P 1'
#
loop_
_entity.id
_entity.type
_entity.pdbx_description
1 polymer ?
#
loop_
_entity_poly.entity_id
_entity_poly.type
_entity_poly.pdbx_seq_one_letter_code
_entity_poly.pdbx_strand_id
1 'polypeptide(L)' 'MKIGELDQHCGNCMLIDLCGEPYSEVCLCSNEKLAEMTEKEYMHKVNEVRFSSKRNWSNKTLEKIIIKSLN' A
#
# COMPACT_ATOMS: atom_id res chain seq x y z
N MET A 1 -11.80 -3.89 -1.99
CA MET A 1 -11.99 -2.84 -3.00
C MET A 1 -10.74 -2.75 -3.85
N LYS A 2 -10.78 -2.20 -5.07
CA LYS A 2 -9.52 -1.77 -5.70
C LYS A 2 -8.98 -0.56 -4.96
N ILE A 3 -7.67 -0.40 -4.92
CA ILE A 3 -7.02 0.68 -4.17
C ILE A 3 -7.38 2.04 -4.76
N GLY A 4 -7.46 2.16 -6.08
CA GLY A 4 -7.83 3.41 -6.75
C GLY A 4 -9.29 3.82 -6.50
N GLU A 5 -10.18 2.88 -6.16
CA GLU A 5 -11.60 3.13 -5.87
C GLU A 5 -11.82 3.65 -4.44
N LEU A 6 -10.81 3.58 -3.58
CA LEU A 6 -10.94 4.04 -2.19
C LEU A 6 -11.09 5.56 -2.09
N ASP A 7 -10.48 6.32 -3.00
CA ASP A 7 -10.63 7.78 -3.11
C ASP A 7 -10.68 8.54 -1.76
N GLN A 8 -9.65 8.35 -0.93
CA GLN A 8 -9.54 8.93 0.42
C GLN A 8 -10.67 8.61 1.43
N HIS A 9 -11.48 7.58 1.19
CA HIS A 9 -12.44 7.04 2.15
C HIS A 9 -11.73 6.15 3.20
N CYS A 10 -10.74 6.73 3.91
CA CYS A 10 -9.85 6.01 4.83
C CYS A 10 -10.58 5.29 5.97
N GLY A 11 -11.76 5.78 6.39
CA GLY A 11 -12.59 5.10 7.39
C GLY A 11 -13.17 3.75 6.95
N ASN A 12 -13.11 3.45 5.65
CA ASN A 12 -13.59 2.20 5.06
C ASN A 12 -12.46 1.36 4.44
N CYS A 13 -11.21 1.86 4.44
CA CYS A 13 -10.10 1.17 3.80
C CYS A 13 -9.38 0.23 4.79
N MET A 14 -9.00 -0.94 4.31
CA MET A 14 -8.21 -1.92 5.07
C MET A 14 -6.72 -1.56 5.14
N LEU A 15 -6.29 -0.55 4.38
CA LEU A 15 -4.89 -0.19 4.18
C LEU A 15 -4.45 1.02 5.01
N ILE A 16 -5.29 1.56 5.90
CA ILE A 16 -4.99 2.79 6.63
C ILE A 16 -3.68 2.70 7.41
N ASP A 17 -3.41 1.56 8.06
CA ASP A 17 -2.17 1.30 8.82
C ASP A 17 -0.94 1.10 7.92
N LEU A 18 -1.15 0.90 6.63
CA LEU A 18 -0.11 0.75 5.61
C LEU A 18 0.07 2.03 4.78
N CYS A 19 -0.77 3.03 5.01
CA CYS A 19 -0.65 4.34 4.37
C CYS A 19 0.50 5.14 5.00
N GLY A 20 0.96 6.17 4.30
CA GLY A 20 1.88 7.16 4.85
C GLY A 20 1.17 8.10 5.84
N GLU A 21 1.95 8.95 6.52
CA GLU A 21 1.37 9.94 7.45
C GLU A 21 0.49 10.95 6.70
N PRO A 22 -0.71 11.29 7.25
CA PRO A 22 -1.56 12.33 6.68
C PRO A 22 -0.79 13.63 6.49
N TYR A 23 -1.03 14.31 5.36
CA TYR A 23 -0.37 15.57 4.97
C TYR A 23 1.15 15.50 4.72
N SER A 24 1.79 14.37 4.99
CA SER A 24 3.22 14.13 4.76
C SER A 24 3.47 13.36 3.48
N GLU A 25 2.62 12.35 3.21
CA GLU A 25 2.73 11.48 2.04
C GLU A 25 1.39 11.40 1.29
N VAL A 26 1.48 11.06 0.00
CA VAL A 26 0.31 10.79 -0.84
C VAL A 26 -0.32 9.46 -0.40
N CYS A 27 -1.65 9.41 -0.33
CA CYS A 27 -2.36 8.18 0.02
C CYS A 27 -2.12 7.08 -1.01
N LEU A 28 -2.09 5.82 -0.58
CA LEU A 28 -1.92 4.66 -1.48
C LEU A 28 -2.97 4.65 -2.61
N CYS A 29 -4.20 5.06 -2.29
CA CYS A 29 -5.32 5.17 -3.24
C CYS A 29 -5.13 6.24 -4.32
N SER A 30 -4.23 7.20 -4.10
CA SER A 30 -3.88 8.22 -5.08
C SER A 30 -2.68 7.81 -5.95
N ASN A 31 -2.12 6.61 -5.77
CA ASN A 31 -1.03 6.10 -6.59
C ASN A 31 -1.57 5.27 -7.77
N GLU A 32 -1.46 5.80 -8.98
CA GLU A 32 -1.99 5.17 -10.20
C GLU A 32 -1.44 3.76 -10.44
N LYS A 33 -0.21 3.46 -10.02
CA LYS A 33 0.39 2.13 -10.18
C LYS A 33 -0.26 1.08 -9.29
N LEU A 34 -0.94 1.50 -8.24
CA LEU A 34 -1.68 0.64 -7.33
C LEU A 34 -3.17 0.62 -7.65
N ALA A 35 -3.66 1.48 -8.56
CA ALA A 35 -5.09 1.70 -8.76
C ALA A 35 -5.87 0.42 -9.05
N GLU A 36 -5.31 -0.48 -9.86
CA GLU A 36 -5.94 -1.75 -10.26
C GLU A 36 -5.76 -2.88 -9.24
N MET A 37 -4.86 -2.72 -8.28
CA MET A 37 -4.60 -3.70 -7.24
C MET A 37 -5.71 -3.67 -6.18
N THR A 38 -6.13 -4.82 -5.68
CA THR A 38 -7.06 -4.89 -4.56
C THR A 38 -6.35 -4.69 -3.23
N GLU A 39 -7.08 -4.21 -2.22
CA GLU A 39 -6.55 -4.05 -0.86
C GLU A 39 -5.93 -5.35 -0.31
N LYS A 40 -6.57 -6.50 -0.59
CA LYS A 40 -6.11 -7.82 -0.14
C LYS A 40 -4.79 -8.22 -0.79
N GLU A 41 -4.64 -7.98 -2.10
CA GLU A 41 -3.39 -8.27 -2.81
C GLU A 41 -2.24 -7.43 -2.27
N TYR A 42 -2.49 -6.15 -1.99
CA TYR A 42 -1.48 -5.28 -1.40
C TYR A 42 -1.05 -5.75 -0.01
N MET A 43 -2.01 -6.09 0.86
CA MET A 43 -1.70 -6.67 2.18
C MET A 43 -0.90 -7.97 2.06
N HIS A 44 -1.24 -8.83 1.09
CA HIS A 44 -0.50 -10.07 0.84
C HIS A 44 0.96 -9.78 0.49
N LYS A 45 1.20 -8.88 -0.48
CA LYS A 45 2.56 -8.48 -0.87
C LYS A 45 3.35 -7.84 0.28
N VAL A 46 2.71 -7.03 1.12
CA VAL A 46 3.35 -6.48 2.32
C VAL A 46 3.82 -7.60 3.26
N ASN A 47 2.97 -8.60 3.49
CA ASN A 47 3.33 -9.75 4.32
C ASN A 47 4.49 -10.57 3.72
N GLU A 48 4.48 -10.79 2.40
CA GLU A 48 5.58 -11.48 1.70
C GLU A 48 6.92 -10.73 1.85
N VAL A 49 6.92 -9.40 1.70
CA VAL A 49 8.13 -8.57 1.84
C VAL A 49 8.64 -8.56 3.28
N ARG A 50 7.74 -8.47 4.27
CA ARG A 50 8.10 -8.52 5.69
C ARG A 50 8.66 -9.88 6.09
N PHE A 51 8.04 -10.96 5.61
CA PHE A 51 8.48 -12.33 5.89
C PHE A 51 9.82 -12.67 5.24
N SER A 52 10.01 -12.32 3.96
CA SER A 52 11.24 -12.61 3.22
C SER A 52 12.46 -11.85 3.76
N SER A 53 12.27 -10.59 4.15
CA SER A 53 13.38 -9.73 4.58
C SER A 53 13.74 -9.85 6.07
N LYS A 54 12.86 -10.43 6.91
CA LYS A 54 12.95 -10.41 8.39
C LYS A 54 13.23 -9.01 8.96
N ARG A 55 12.83 -7.96 8.25
CA ARG A 55 13.06 -6.55 8.59
C ARG A 55 11.73 -5.80 8.70
N ASN A 56 11.66 -4.89 9.66
CA ASN A 56 10.56 -3.95 9.79
C ASN A 56 10.83 -2.73 8.91
N TRP A 57 10.42 -2.82 7.64
CA TRP A 57 10.46 -1.69 6.71
C TRP A 57 9.33 -0.70 7.00
N SER A 58 9.60 0.59 6.78
CA SER A 58 8.57 1.61 6.81
C SER A 58 7.57 1.42 5.66
N ASN A 59 6.34 1.91 5.86
CA ASN A 59 5.27 1.84 4.84
C ASN A 59 5.71 2.41 3.49
N LYS A 60 6.39 3.57 3.49
CA LYS A 60 6.98 4.18 2.29
C LYS A 60 7.98 3.27 1.57
N THR A 61 8.76 2.50 2.33
CA THR A 61 9.72 1.56 1.74
C THR A 61 9.01 0.34 1.16
N LEU A 62 8.00 -0.18 1.86
CA LEU A 62 7.16 -1.28 1.38
C LEU A 62 6.46 -0.92 0.07
N GLU A 63 5.86 0.27 0.00
CA GLU A 63 5.22 0.80 -1.21
C GLU A 63 6.20 0.80 -2.39
N LYS A 64 7.40 1.35 -2.22
CA LYS A 64 8.44 1.38 -3.27
C LYS A 64 8.83 -0.02 -3.75
N ILE A 65 8.99 -0.96 -2.83
CA ILE A 65 9.35 -2.36 -3.17
C ILE A 65 8.20 -3.00 -3.97
N ILE A 66 6.96 -2.84 -3.50
CA ILE A 66 5.78 -3.41 -4.13
C ILE A 66 5.58 -2.83 -5.54
N ILE A 67 5.65 -1.51 -5.69
CA ILE A 67 5.55 -0.84 -6.99
C ILE A 67 6.64 -1.33 -7.95
N LYS A 68 7.87 -1.50 -7.47
CA LYS A 68 8.97 -2.03 -8.29
C LYS A 68 8.71 -3.47 -8.75
N SER A 69 7.91 -4.26 -8.00
CA SER A 69 7.53 -5.64 -8.36
C SER A 69 6.38 -5.74 -9.36
N LEU A 70 5.72 -4.62 -9.69
CA LEU A 70 4.60 -4.56 -10.65
C LEU A 70 5.04 -4.20 -12.07
N ASN A 71 6.30 -3.78 -12.23
CA ASN A 71 6.96 -3.56 -13.52
C ASN A 71 7.83 -4.77 -13.87
#